data_AF-A0A7G1I878-F1
#
_entry.id   AF-A0A7G1I878-F1
#
_cell.length_a   1.000
_cell.length_b   1.000
_cell.length_c   1.000
_cell.angle_alpha   90.00
_cell.angle_beta   90.00
_cell.angle_gamma   90.00
#
_symmetry.space_group_name_H-M   'P 1'
#
loop_
_entity.id
_entity.type
_entity.pdbx_description
1 polymer ?
#
loop_
_entity_poly.entity_id
_entity_poly.type
_entity_poly.pdbx_seq_one_letter_code
_entity_poly.pdbx_strand_id
1 'polypeptide(L)'
;MLTIVGDSDEERDKEREAVRASIAFYASTPNYAFIFDEAGFEGTTARIREKQKAGDFAGMAGQITDEHIAVFATESTWDGLADALADKYAAVTDRLVFYNARGDRERFERYGEVARRMQG
;
A
#
# COMPACT_ATOMS: atom_id res chain seq x y z
N MET A 1 5.87 -2.59 -4.11
CA MET A 1 5.09 -2.57 -2.85
C MET A 1 4.56 -1.19 -2.56
N LEU A 2 3.48 -1.14 -1.78
CA LEU A 2 2.87 0.09 -1.25
C LEU A 2 3.37 0.36 0.16
N THR A 3 3.67 1.62 0.45
CA THR A 3 4.14 2.08 1.77
C THR A 3 3.29 3.25 2.26
N ILE A 4 3.10 3.35 3.58
CA ILE A 4 2.49 4.49 4.26
C ILE A 4 3.58 5.05 5.17
N VAL A 5 4.16 6.19 4.79
CA VAL A 5 5.38 6.70 5.44
C VAL A 5 5.28 8.19 5.69
N GLY A 6 5.50 8.56 6.94
CA GLY A 6 5.50 9.94 7.44
C GLY A 6 6.04 9.99 8.87
N ASP A 7 6.57 11.14 9.26
CA ASP A 7 7.09 11.36 10.61
C ASP A 7 6.00 11.84 11.59
N SER A 8 4.85 12.30 11.06
CA SER A 8 3.65 12.62 11.84
C SER A 8 2.49 11.66 11.55
N ASP A 9 1.49 11.66 12.43
CA ASP A 9 0.24 10.93 12.20
C ASP A 9 -0.53 11.52 11.00
N GLU A 10 -0.55 12.84 10.84
CA GLU A 10 -1.25 13.51 9.73
C GLU A 10 -0.64 13.17 8.37
N GLU A 11 0.67 13.00 8.28
CA GLU A 11 1.33 12.54 7.05
C GLU A 11 0.93 11.10 6.72
N ARG A 12 0.95 10.22 7.72
CA ARG A 12 0.57 8.82 7.55
C ARG A 12 -0.91 8.66 7.23
N ASP A 13 -1.79 9.46 7.79
CA ASP A 13 -3.22 9.47 7.47
C ASP A 13 -3.47 9.84 6.01
N LYS A 14 -2.77 10.86 5.49
CA LYS A 14 -2.86 11.23 4.06
C LYS A 14 -2.36 10.10 3.15
N GLU A 15 -1.24 9.48 3.50
CA GLU A 15 -0.71 8.34 2.74
C GLU A 15 -1.63 7.12 2.80
N ARG A 16 -2.29 6.88 3.95
CA ARG A 16 -3.25 5.78 4.13
C ARG A 16 -4.41 5.91 3.14
N GLU A 17 -4.94 7.11 2.95
CA GLU A 17 -6.02 7.36 1.97
C GLU A 17 -5.54 7.20 0.52
N ALA A 18 -4.31 7.61 0.19
CA ALA A 18 -3.73 7.36 -1.13
C ALA A 18 -3.52 5.86 -1.40
N VAL A 19 -3.13 5.11 -0.36
CA VAL A 19 -2.99 3.65 -0.42
C VAL A 19 -4.35 2.96 -0.55
N ARG A 20 -5.42 3.42 0.13
CA ARG A 20 -6.78 2.90 -0.09
C ARG A 20 -7.19 3.01 -1.55
N ALA A 21 -6.97 4.17 -2.17
CA ALA A 21 -7.30 4.38 -3.58
C ALA A 21 -6.49 3.43 -4.49
N SER A 22 -5.21 3.24 -4.19
CA SER A 22 -4.33 2.32 -4.94
C SER A 22 -4.79 0.86 -4.83
N ILE A 23 -5.06 0.38 -3.61
CA ILE A 23 -5.56 -0.98 -3.37
C ILE A 23 -6.92 -1.16 -4.05
N ALA A 24 -7.84 -0.21 -3.90
CA ALA A 24 -9.16 -0.28 -4.52
C ALA A 24 -9.09 -0.37 -6.05
N PHE A 25 -8.16 0.36 -6.66
CA PHE A 25 -7.93 0.29 -8.10
C PHE A 25 -7.52 -1.13 -8.54
N TYR A 26 -6.52 -1.73 -7.89
CA TYR A 26 -6.13 -3.11 -8.19
C TYR A 26 -7.27 -4.10 -7.89
N ALA A 27 -7.92 -3.98 -6.74
CA ALA A 27 -9.03 -4.84 -6.32
C ALA A 27 -10.24 -4.80 -7.27
N SER A 28 -10.39 -3.75 -8.08
CA SER A 28 -11.47 -3.62 -9.07
C SER A 28 -11.33 -4.56 -10.28
N THR A 29 -10.13 -5.10 -10.50
CA THR A 29 -9.83 -6.00 -11.62
C THR A 29 -10.18 -7.43 -11.24
N PRO A 30 -11.10 -8.12 -11.97
CA PRO A 30 -11.57 -9.46 -11.61
C PRO A 30 -10.47 -10.50 -11.43
N ASN A 31 -9.39 -10.41 -12.22
CA ASN A 31 -8.27 -11.34 -12.15
C ASN A 31 -7.44 -11.23 -10.86
N TYR A 32 -7.64 -10.18 -10.05
CA TYR A 32 -6.98 -10.06 -8.74
C TYR A 32 -7.87 -10.47 -7.57
N ALA A 33 -9.13 -10.85 -7.80
CA ALA A 33 -10.07 -11.20 -6.73
C ALA A 33 -9.53 -12.31 -5.81
N PHE A 34 -8.91 -13.34 -6.39
CA PHE A 34 -8.39 -14.48 -5.64
C PHE A 34 -7.33 -14.08 -4.58
N ILE A 35 -6.58 -12.98 -4.80
CA ILE A 35 -5.58 -12.49 -3.84
C ILE A 35 -6.26 -11.98 -2.57
N PHE A 36 -7.42 -11.35 -2.71
CA PHE A 36 -8.21 -10.87 -1.58
C PHE A 36 -8.90 -12.03 -0.86
N ASP A 37 -9.43 -12.99 -1.61
CA ASP A 37 -10.04 -14.19 -1.04
C ASP A 37 -9.01 -15.02 -0.24
N GLU A 38 -7.80 -15.22 -0.78
CA GLU A 38 -6.70 -15.92 -0.08
C GLU A 38 -6.24 -15.20 1.19
N ALA A 39 -6.36 -13.87 1.21
CA ALA A 39 -6.10 -13.04 2.38
C ALA A 39 -7.26 -12.99 3.40
N GLY A 40 -8.37 -13.69 3.15
CA GLY A 40 -9.56 -13.74 4.02
C GLY A 40 -10.50 -12.54 3.86
N PHE A 41 -10.47 -11.87 2.70
CA PHE A 41 -11.29 -10.71 2.38
C PHE A 41 -12.30 -11.00 1.26
N GLU A 42 -13.01 -12.12 1.37
CA GLU A 42 -13.91 -12.58 0.33
C GLU A 42 -14.97 -11.53 -0.06
N GLY A 43 -15.21 -11.43 -1.36
CA GLY A 43 -16.21 -10.52 -1.93
C GLY A 43 -15.79 -9.04 -1.97
N THR A 44 -14.58 -8.68 -1.53
CA THR A 44 -14.06 -7.29 -1.65
C THR A 44 -14.10 -6.78 -3.08
N THR A 45 -13.62 -7.58 -4.05
CA THR A 45 -13.66 -7.22 -5.47
C THR A 45 -15.09 -7.01 -5.98
N ALA A 46 -16.05 -7.82 -5.56
CA ALA A 46 -17.45 -7.68 -5.99
C ALA A 46 -18.02 -6.32 -5.54
N ARG A 47 -17.86 -5.96 -4.26
CA ARG A 47 -18.32 -4.68 -3.70
C ARG A 47 -17.67 -3.48 -4.38
N ILE A 48 -16.36 -3.54 -4.64
CA ILE A 48 -15.64 -2.47 -5.34
C ILE A 48 -16.12 -2.30 -6.78
N ARG A 49 -16.43 -3.39 -7.48
CA ARG A 49 -16.89 -3.34 -8.86
C ARG A 49 -18.29 -2.74 -9.00
N GLU A 50 -19.16 -2.92 -8.02
CA GLU A 50 -20.45 -2.21 -7.98
C GLU A 50 -20.24 -0.69 -7.95
N LYS A 51 -19.32 -0.21 -7.12
CA LYS A 51 -18.94 1.21 -7.04
C LYS A 51 -18.28 1.71 -8.32
N GLN A 52 -17.37 0.93 -8.90
CA GLN A 52 -16.71 1.26 -10.16
C GLN A 52 -17.71 1.44 -11.31
N LYS A 53 -18.69 0.54 -11.45
CA LYS A 53 -19.75 0.65 -12.46
C LYS A 53 -20.58 1.92 -12.30
N ALA A 54 -20.74 2.40 -11.06
CA ALA A 54 -21.43 3.65 -10.75
C ALA A 54 -20.54 4.90 -10.89
N GLY A 55 -19.25 4.76 -11.23
CA GLY A 55 -18.29 5.87 -11.25
C GLY A 55 -17.93 6.42 -9.87
N ASP A 56 -18.26 5.70 -8.79
CA ASP A 56 -18.08 6.11 -7.41
C ASP A 56 -16.68 5.75 -6.89
N PHE A 57 -15.67 6.52 -7.31
CA PHE A 57 -14.27 6.27 -6.93
C PHE A 57 -14.01 6.42 -5.41
N ALA A 58 -14.71 7.37 -4.77
CA ALA A 58 -14.63 7.52 -3.31
C ALA A 58 -15.23 6.29 -2.61
N GLY A 59 -16.36 5.79 -3.09
CA GLY A 59 -16.97 4.56 -2.61
C GLY A 59 -16.11 3.32 -2.87
N MET A 60 -15.34 3.28 -3.96
CA MET A 60 -14.35 2.21 -4.19
C MET A 60 -13.29 2.21 -3.08
N ALA A 61 -12.67 3.37 -2.80
CA ALA A 61 -11.68 3.49 -1.74
C ALA A 61 -12.26 3.15 -0.36
N GLY A 62 -13.51 3.55 -0.10
CA GLY A 62 -14.23 3.24 1.14
C GLY A 62 -14.54 1.75 1.36
N GLN A 63 -14.32 0.87 0.38
CA GLN A 63 -14.40 -0.58 0.60
C GLN A 63 -13.09 -1.18 1.15
N ILE A 64 -12.00 -0.42 1.17
CA ILE A 64 -10.71 -0.85 1.71
C ILE A 64 -10.66 -0.50 3.19
N THR A 65 -10.66 -1.51 4.06
CA THR A 65 -10.55 -1.33 5.52
C THR A 65 -9.09 -1.24 5.98
N ASP A 66 -8.86 -0.91 7.25
CA ASP A 66 -7.51 -0.91 7.83
C ASP A 66 -6.86 -2.29 7.84
N GLU A 67 -7.66 -3.36 7.94
CA GLU A 67 -7.18 -4.74 7.84
C GLU A 67 -6.61 -5.03 6.45
N HIS A 68 -7.27 -4.54 5.38
CA HIS A 68 -6.73 -4.65 4.03
C HIS A 68 -5.38 -3.93 3.92
N ILE A 69 -5.27 -2.74 4.51
CA ILE A 69 -4.04 -1.95 4.50
C ILE A 69 -2.91 -2.69 5.23
N ALA A 70 -3.18 -3.23 6.41
CA ALA A 70 -2.19 -3.97 7.19
C ALA A 70 -1.62 -5.18 6.41
N VAL A 71 -2.45 -5.84 5.60
CA VAL A 71 -2.01 -6.95 4.75
C VAL A 71 -1.17 -6.44 3.56
N PHE A 72 -1.70 -5.48 2.78
CA PHE A 72 -1.17 -5.14 1.46
C PHE A 72 -0.16 -3.98 1.43
N ALA A 73 -0.02 -3.22 2.51
CA ALA A 73 0.94 -2.12 2.62
C ALA A 73 1.92 -2.35 3.79
N THR A 74 2.94 -1.50 3.86
CA THR A 74 3.83 -1.40 5.03
C THR A 74 3.74 0.02 5.56
N GLU A 75 3.30 0.19 6.80
CA GLU A 75 3.21 1.48 7.46
C GLU A 75 4.34 1.66 8.46
N SER A 76 5.02 2.80 8.42
CA SER A 76 6.14 3.10 9.31
C SER A 76 6.44 4.61 9.36
N THR A 77 7.28 5.03 10.30
CA THR A 77 8.08 6.25 10.15
C THR A 77 9.19 6.03 9.13
N TRP A 78 9.82 7.12 8.66
CA TRP A 78 10.95 7.00 7.75
C TRP A 78 12.15 6.28 8.37
N ASP A 79 12.40 6.51 9.66
CA ASP A 79 13.51 5.87 10.35
C ASP A 79 13.30 4.37 10.56
N GLY A 80 12.06 3.94 10.84
CA GLY A 80 11.72 2.53 11.02
C GLY A 80 11.47 1.76 9.72
N LEU A 81 11.40 2.44 8.56
CA LEU A 81 10.93 1.80 7.33
C LEU A 81 11.87 0.69 6.87
N ALA A 82 13.19 0.87 6.96
CA ALA A 82 14.14 -0.15 6.53
C ALA A 82 13.96 -1.47 7.32
N ASP A 83 13.80 -1.36 8.65
CA ASP A 83 13.61 -2.51 9.54
C ASP A 83 12.25 -3.18 9.27
N ALA A 84 11.17 -2.41 9.17
CA ALA A 84 9.84 -2.93 8.86
C ALA A 84 9.79 -3.68 7.52
N LEU A 85 10.54 -3.20 6.52
CA LEU A 85 10.67 -3.86 5.23
C LEU A 85 11.51 -5.13 5.30
N ALA A 86 12.61 -5.12 6.05
CA ALA A 86 13.45 -6.29 6.25
C ALA A 86 12.66 -7.40 6.95
N ASP A 87 11.98 -7.08 8.05
CA ASP A 87 11.14 -8.02 8.80
C ASP A 87 10.06 -8.67 7.92
N LYS A 88 9.43 -7.87 7.04
CA LYS A 88 8.33 -8.35 6.19
C LYS A 88 8.81 -9.14 4.97
N TYR A 89 9.98 -8.82 4.40
CA TYR A 89 10.35 -9.29 3.05
C TYR A 89 11.70 -10.01 2.92
N ALA A 90 12.60 -9.93 3.89
CA ALA A 90 13.96 -10.47 3.75
C ALA A 90 14.00 -11.98 3.46
N ALA A 91 13.01 -12.74 3.93
CA ALA A 91 12.90 -14.17 3.68
C ALA A 91 12.29 -14.54 2.31
N VAL A 92 11.71 -13.58 1.58
CA VAL A 92 10.85 -13.85 0.41
C VAL A 92 11.40 -13.23 -0.88
N THR A 93 12.17 -12.13 -0.80
CA THR A 93 12.68 -11.45 -2.00
C THR A 93 13.99 -10.71 -1.74
N ASP A 94 14.84 -10.66 -2.77
CA ASP A 94 16.10 -9.91 -2.77
C ASP A 94 15.93 -8.45 -3.24
N ARG A 95 14.77 -8.10 -3.83
CA ARG A 95 14.53 -6.77 -4.42
C ARG A 95 13.14 -6.24 -4.11
N LEU A 96 13.10 -4.98 -3.70
CA LEU A 96 11.88 -4.22 -3.49
C LEU A 96 11.81 -3.03 -4.45
N VAL A 97 10.61 -2.73 -4.92
CA VAL A 97 10.30 -1.55 -5.74
C VAL A 97 9.25 -0.72 -5.01
N PHE A 98 9.60 0.53 -4.69
CA PHE A 98 8.71 1.47 -4.01
C PHE A 98 7.79 2.17 -5.00
N TYR A 99 6.48 1.88 -4.96
CA TYR A 99 5.51 2.54 -5.85
C TYR A 99 5.26 4.00 -5.44
N ASN A 100 5.42 4.30 -4.15
CA ASN A 100 5.21 5.60 -3.54
C ASN A 100 6.38 6.59 -3.78
N ALA A 101 7.48 6.16 -4.40
CA ALA A 101 8.64 7.01 -4.70
C ALA A 101 8.47 7.88 -5.95
N ARG A 102 7.23 8.25 -6.30
CA ARG A 102 6.89 9.02 -7.51
C ARG A 102 6.43 10.44 -7.15
N GLY A 103 6.75 11.41 -8.02
CA GLY A 103 6.14 12.75 -8.03
C GLY A 103 6.84 13.84 -7.21
N ASP A 104 7.60 13.46 -6.18
CA ASP A 104 8.32 14.41 -5.31
C ASP A 104 9.80 14.02 -5.18
N ARG A 105 10.68 15.00 -5.43
CA ARG A 105 12.13 14.83 -5.36
C ARG A 105 12.60 14.51 -3.95
N GLU A 106 12.00 15.15 -2.93
CA GLU A 106 12.36 14.94 -1.54
C GLU A 106 12.03 13.50 -1.12
N ARG A 107 10.79 13.04 -1.37
CA ARG A 107 10.41 11.63 -1.13
C ARG A 107 11.32 10.66 -1.88
N PHE A 108 11.67 10.95 -3.13
CA PHE A 108 12.59 10.10 -3.90
C PHE A 108 13.96 9.96 -3.21
N GLU A 109 14.50 11.06 -2.68
CA GLU A 109 15.76 11.05 -1.94
C GLU A 109 15.65 10.28 -0.62
N ARG A 110 14.56 10.47 0.15
CA ARG A 110 14.30 9.71 1.39
C ARG A 110 14.15 8.21 1.15
N TYR A 111 13.41 7.79 0.11
CA TYR A 111 13.36 6.38 -0.29
C TYR A 111 14.74 5.85 -0.72
N GLY A 112 15.58 6.70 -1.32
CA GLY A 112 16.97 6.36 -1.64
C GLY A 112 17.83 6.11 -0.41
N GLU A 113 17.62 6.82 0.68
CA GLU A 113 18.27 6.55 1.97
C GLU A 113 17.82 5.22 2.57
N VAL A 114 16.52 4.94 2.56
CA VAL A 114 15.97 3.66 3.03
C VAL A 114 16.56 2.51 2.22
N ALA A 115 16.61 2.62 0.89
CA ALA A 115 17.22 1.60 0.03
C ALA A 115 18.70 1.35 0.35
N ARG A 116 19.46 2.40 0.69
CA ARG A 116 20.86 2.25 1.14
C ARG A 116 20.97 1.50 2.47
N ARG A 117 20.09 1.81 3.43
CA ARG A 117 20.06 1.12 4.74
C ARG A 117 19.76 -0.36 4.59
N MET A 118 18.92 -0.74 3.63
CA MET A 118 18.58 -2.15 3.34
C MET A 118 19.68 -2.95 2.63
N GLN A 119 20.73 -2.30 2.10
CA GLN A 119 21.84 -2.97 1.40
C GLN A 119 23.06 -3.22 2.28
N GLY A 120 23.11 -2.63 3.47
CA GLY A 120 24.19 -2.81 4.46
C GLY A 120 23.92 -4.00 5.36
#